data_AF-A0A379AMI8-F1
#
_entry.id   AF-A0A379AMI8-F1
#
_cell.length_a   1.000
_cell.length_b   1.000
_cell.length_c   1.000
_cell.angle_alpha   90.00
_cell.angle_beta   90.00
_cell.angle_gamma   90.00
#
_symmetry.space_group_name_H-M   'P 1'
#
loop_
_entity.id
_entity.type
_entity.pdbx_description
1 polymer ?
#
loop_
_entity_poly.entity_id
_entity_poly.type
_entity_poly.pdbx_seq_one_letter_code
_entity_poly.pdbx_strand_id
1 'polypeptide(L)'
;MTADMAKAFNVDAQRGAFVSEVLPQSAAQKAGVKSGDIITSINDKPITSFAELRVKVGTTPPGEQVKLGLLREGKPLTVTVTLEQSAQSTASAQLMSPALQGATLSDGQTKTGDKGVKVDTIEKGTPAEQVGLQKDDVIIGVNRNRVQTIAEMRKILEGKPPVLALNVVRGDESIYLLLR
;
A
#
# COMPACT_ATOMS: atom_id res chain seq x y z
N MET A 1 -4.80 10.86 -17.17
CA MET A 1 -4.31 11.18 -18.53
C MET A 1 -4.74 12.59 -18.84
N THR A 2 -3.86 13.44 -19.34
CA THR A 2 -4.22 14.80 -19.79
C THR A 2 -4.72 14.75 -21.24
N ALA A 3 -5.50 15.75 -21.66
CA ALA A 3 -6.05 15.82 -23.02
C ALA A 3 -4.95 15.88 -24.11
N ASP A 4 -3.83 16.53 -23.82
CA ASP A 4 -2.71 16.67 -24.76
C ASP A 4 -1.96 15.35 -24.98
N MET A 5 -1.77 14.55 -23.92
CA MET A 5 -1.14 13.22 -24.03
C MET A 5 -1.99 12.28 -24.89
N ALA A 6 -3.30 12.27 -24.69
CA ALA A 6 -4.18 11.41 -25.47
C ALA A 6 -4.13 11.69 -26.98
N LYS A 7 -4.11 12.97 -27.36
CA LYS A 7 -3.93 13.38 -28.76
C LYS A 7 -2.58 12.91 -29.31
N ALA A 8 -1.51 13.04 -28.52
CA ALA A 8 -0.17 12.61 -28.92
C ALA A 8 -0.07 11.09 -29.15
N PHE A 9 -0.82 10.29 -28.39
CA PHE A 9 -0.84 8.82 -28.52
C PHE A 9 -1.93 8.29 -29.45
N ASN A 10 -2.70 9.16 -30.11
CA ASN A 10 -3.86 8.80 -30.96
C ASN A 10 -4.86 7.87 -30.25
N VAL A 11 -5.11 8.14 -28.97
CA VAL A 11 -6.04 7.38 -28.13
C VAL A 11 -7.21 8.28 -27.75
N ASP A 12 -8.42 7.72 -27.71
CA ASP A 12 -9.60 8.44 -27.25
C ASP A 12 -9.34 9.05 -25.87
N ALA A 13 -9.34 10.39 -25.81
CA ALA A 13 -8.75 11.18 -24.73
C ALA A 13 -9.39 11.09 -23.36
N GLN A 14 -10.39 10.22 -23.21
CA GLN A 14 -11.26 10.21 -22.05
C GLN A 14 -11.25 8.91 -21.27
N ARG A 15 -10.43 7.91 -21.63
CA ARG A 15 -10.47 6.61 -20.94
C ARG A 15 -9.09 6.01 -20.71
N GLY A 16 -8.83 5.68 -19.45
CA GLY A 16 -7.70 4.85 -19.05
C GLY A 16 -6.64 5.54 -18.20
N ALA A 17 -5.65 4.74 -17.81
CA ALA A 17 -4.55 5.13 -16.96
C ALA A 17 -3.23 4.99 -17.74
N PHE A 18 -2.57 6.12 -18.00
CA PHE A 18 -1.28 6.15 -18.68
C PHE A 18 -0.16 5.69 -17.73
N VAL A 19 0.68 4.78 -18.20
CA VAL A 19 1.84 4.27 -17.47
C VAL A 19 3.05 5.13 -17.81
N SER A 20 3.39 6.06 -16.92
CA SER A 20 4.60 6.90 -17.08
C SER A 20 5.88 6.11 -16.88
N GLU A 21 5.89 5.23 -15.88
CA GLU A 21 7.06 4.44 -15.49
C GLU A 21 6.62 3.10 -14.88
N VAL A 22 7.51 2.12 -14.90
CA VAL A 22 7.33 0.82 -14.25
C VAL A 22 8.53 0.57 -13.36
N LEU A 23 8.29 0.39 -12.06
CA LEU A 23 9.36 0.16 -11.09
C LEU A 23 10.06 -1.19 -11.34
N PRO A 24 11.40 -1.25 -11.23
CA PRO A 24 12.14 -2.50 -11.29
C PRO A 24 11.65 -3.50 -10.23
N GLN A 25 11.65 -4.79 -10.59
CA GLN A 25 11.23 -5.92 -9.77
C GLN A 25 9.76 -5.90 -9.29
N SER A 26 8.96 -4.93 -9.75
CA SER A 26 7.54 -4.83 -9.40
C SER A 26 6.68 -5.90 -10.06
N ALA A 27 5.52 -6.17 -9.47
CA ALA A 27 4.46 -7.00 -10.07
C ALA A 27 4.14 -6.60 -11.52
N ALA A 28 4.06 -5.29 -11.78
CA ALA A 28 3.78 -4.76 -13.12
C ALA A 28 4.90 -5.09 -14.12
N GLN A 29 6.17 -4.98 -13.71
CA GLN A 29 7.31 -5.36 -14.55
C GLN A 29 7.31 -6.86 -14.85
N LYS A 30 7.11 -7.69 -13.82
CA LYS A 30 7.05 -9.16 -13.94
C LYS A 30 5.93 -9.61 -14.89
N ALA A 31 4.82 -8.88 -14.91
CA ALA A 31 3.68 -9.12 -15.81
C ALA A 31 3.87 -8.53 -17.22
N GLY A 32 4.99 -7.85 -17.51
CA GLY A 32 5.30 -7.31 -18.82
C GLY A 32 4.61 -5.98 -19.17
N VAL A 33 4.13 -5.24 -18.17
CA VAL A 33 3.69 -3.85 -18.32
C VAL A 33 4.90 -2.97 -18.62
N LYS A 34 4.75 -2.00 -19.52
CA LYS A 34 5.81 -1.09 -19.95
C LYS A 34 5.37 0.37 -19.84
N SER A 35 6.35 1.26 -19.68
CA SER A 35 6.13 2.69 -19.84
C SER A 35 5.58 2.98 -21.25
N GLY A 36 4.59 3.87 -21.33
CA GLY A 36 3.87 4.16 -22.57
C GLY A 36 2.61 3.31 -22.78
N ASP A 37 2.35 2.30 -21.95
CA ASP A 37 1.08 1.59 -21.96
C ASP A 37 -0.06 2.47 -21.45
N ILE A 38 -1.27 2.24 -21.97
CA ILE A 38 -2.50 2.83 -21.43
C ILE A 38 -3.41 1.71 -20.94
N ILE A 39 -3.62 1.63 -19.64
CA ILE A 39 -4.52 0.65 -19.04
C ILE A 39 -5.96 1.09 -19.28
N THR A 40 -6.77 0.24 -19.88
CA THR A 40 -8.15 0.53 -20.29
C THR A 40 -9.18 -0.24 -19.48
N SER A 41 -8.80 -1.38 -18.88
CA SER A 41 -9.69 -2.20 -18.06
C SER A 41 -8.94 -3.00 -16.99
N ILE A 42 -9.70 -3.42 -15.98
CA ILE A 42 -9.27 -4.29 -14.89
C ILE A 42 -10.35 -5.34 -14.63
N ASN A 43 -10.01 -6.62 -14.68
CA ASN A 43 -10.93 -7.76 -14.58
C ASN A 43 -12.13 -7.59 -15.52
N ASP A 44 -11.84 -7.27 -16.78
CA ASP A 44 -12.81 -7.01 -17.86
C ASP A 44 -13.76 -5.81 -17.62
N LYS A 45 -13.56 -5.05 -16.53
CA LYS A 45 -14.30 -3.81 -16.24
C LYS A 45 -13.52 -2.61 -16.76
N PRO A 46 -14.11 -1.75 -17.61
CA PRO A 46 -13.42 -0.56 -18.09
C PRO A 46 -13.06 0.37 -16.92
N ILE A 47 -11.96 1.11 -17.10
CA ILE A 47 -11.56 2.19 -16.20
C ILE A 47 -11.51 3.50 -16.97
N THR A 48 -11.89 4.56 -16.28
CA THR A 48 -11.95 5.91 -16.87
C THR A 48 -10.76 6.76 -16.48
N SER A 49 -10.08 6.44 -15.36
CA SER A 49 -8.96 7.23 -14.85
C SER A 49 -7.94 6.40 -14.07
N PHE A 50 -6.76 6.99 -13.87
CA PHE A 50 -5.73 6.46 -12.97
C PHE A 50 -6.20 6.39 -11.50
N ALA A 51 -7.00 7.36 -11.05
CA ALA A 51 -7.55 7.34 -9.69
C ALA A 51 -8.44 6.12 -9.46
N GLU A 52 -9.29 5.78 -10.43
CA GLU A 52 -10.14 4.59 -10.39
C GLU A 52 -9.32 3.30 -10.36
N LEU A 53 -8.28 3.20 -11.21
CA LEU A 53 -7.36 2.07 -11.21
C LEU A 53 -6.72 1.89 -9.83
N ARG A 54 -6.20 2.98 -9.24
CA ARG A 54 -5.54 2.96 -7.93
C ARG A 54 -6.46 2.46 -6.83
N VAL A 55 -7.73 2.89 -6.82
CA VAL A 55 -8.71 2.42 -5.84
C VAL A 55 -8.96 0.93 -6.01
N LYS A 56 -9.23 0.46 -7.24
CA LYS A 56 -9.52 -0.95 -7.52
C LYS A 56 -8.35 -1.86 -7.14
N VAL A 57 -7.13 -1.49 -7.50
CA VAL A 57 -5.91 -2.22 -7.12
C VAL A 57 -5.70 -2.19 -5.60
N GLY A 58 -5.86 -1.04 -4.96
CA GLY A 58 -5.68 -0.89 -3.51
C GLY A 58 -6.69 -1.64 -2.64
N THR A 59 -7.87 -1.95 -3.18
CA THR A 59 -8.88 -2.79 -2.50
C THR A 59 -8.73 -4.28 -2.77
N THR A 60 -7.82 -4.68 -3.67
CA THR A 60 -7.62 -6.09 -4.04
C THR A 60 -6.51 -6.68 -3.14
N PRO A 61 -6.74 -7.83 -2.48
CA PRO A 61 -5.73 -8.49 -1.66
C PRO A 61 -4.42 -8.79 -2.41
N PRO A 62 -3.25 -8.67 -1.74
CA PRO A 62 -2.00 -9.22 -2.25
C PRO A 62 -2.12 -10.72 -2.54
N GLY A 63 -1.41 -11.19 -3.55
CA GLY A 63 -1.44 -12.57 -4.04
C GLY A 63 -2.58 -12.86 -5.03
N GLU A 64 -3.56 -11.96 -5.17
CA GLU A 64 -4.63 -12.13 -6.16
C GLU A 64 -4.15 -11.78 -7.57
N GLN A 65 -4.66 -12.51 -8.56
CA GLN A 65 -4.41 -12.25 -9.97
C GLN A 65 -5.44 -11.29 -10.54
N VAL A 66 -4.95 -10.25 -11.21
CA VAL A 66 -5.75 -9.21 -11.82
C VAL A 66 -5.46 -9.17 -13.31
N LYS A 67 -6.52 -9.22 -14.13
CA LYS A 67 -6.43 -9.12 -15.58
C LYS A 67 -6.49 -7.65 -15.99
N LEU A 68 -5.41 -7.12 -16.55
CA LEU A 68 -5.36 -5.77 -17.09
C LEU A 68 -5.52 -5.79 -18.60
N GLY A 69 -6.49 -5.04 -19.11
CA GLY A 69 -6.53 -4.66 -20.51
C GLY A 69 -5.71 -3.39 -20.72
N LEU A 70 -4.82 -3.41 -21.70
CA LEU A 70 -3.94 -2.29 -22.02
C LEU A 70 -3.84 -2.05 -23.52
N LEU A 71 -3.46 -0.82 -23.86
CA LEU A 71 -3.17 -0.38 -25.21
C LEU A 71 -1.68 -0.05 -25.30
N ARG A 72 -0.99 -0.69 -26.24
CA ARG A 72 0.43 -0.44 -26.53
C ARG A 72 0.56 -0.14 -28.01
N GLU A 73 1.07 1.04 -28.33
CA GLU A 73 1.23 1.48 -29.73
C GLU A 73 -0.08 1.34 -30.55
N GLY A 74 -1.23 1.64 -29.90
CA GLY A 74 -2.55 1.50 -30.52
C GLY A 74 -3.11 0.08 -30.61
N LYS A 75 -2.37 -0.95 -30.19
CA LYS A 75 -2.83 -2.34 -30.21
C LYS A 75 -3.39 -2.74 -28.83
N PRO A 76 -4.54 -3.43 -28.76
CA PRO A 76 -5.04 -3.97 -27.51
C PRO A 76 -4.24 -5.20 -27.09
N LEU A 77 -3.84 -5.24 -25.83
CA LEU A 77 -3.23 -6.39 -25.18
C LEU A 77 -3.95 -6.67 -23.86
N THR A 78 -3.77 -7.88 -23.37
CA THR A 78 -4.21 -8.29 -22.04
C THR A 78 -3.02 -8.90 -21.33
N VAL A 79 -2.79 -8.49 -20.09
CA VAL A 79 -1.77 -9.08 -19.21
C VAL A 79 -2.40 -9.44 -17.87
N THR A 80 -1.95 -10.55 -17.30
CA THR A 80 -2.34 -10.95 -15.96
C THR A 80 -1.24 -10.53 -15.00
N VAL A 81 -1.59 -9.72 -14.01
CA VAL A 81 -0.69 -9.23 -12.97
C VAL A 81 -1.05 -9.93 -11.67
N THR A 82 -0.09 -10.60 -11.03
CA THR A 82 -0.27 -11.04 -9.65
C THR A 82 0.06 -9.86 -8.75
N LEU A 83 -0.89 -9.40 -7.95
CA LEU A 83 -0.64 -8.27 -7.06
C LEU A 83 0.34 -8.68 -5.97
N GLU A 84 1.41 -7.92 -5.84
CA GLU A 84 2.36 -8.07 -4.75
C GLU A 84 2.04 -7.03 -3.68
N GLN A 85 2.40 -7.35 -2.44
CA GLN A 85 2.31 -6.39 -1.36
C GLN A 85 3.20 -5.19 -1.73
N SER A 86 2.59 -4.00 -1.77
CA SER A 86 3.30 -2.80 -2.19
C SER A 86 4.50 -2.55 -1.28
N ALA A 87 5.65 -2.18 -1.84
CA ALA A 87 6.75 -1.65 -1.02
C ALA A 87 6.37 -0.32 -0.33
N GLN A 88 5.26 0.33 -0.71
CA GLN A 88 4.67 1.44 0.06
C GLN A 88 3.89 0.96 1.30
N SER A 89 3.55 -0.33 1.35
CA SER A 89 3.10 -1.06 2.54
C SER A 89 4.28 -1.49 3.40
N THR A 90 5.53 -1.11 3.08
CA THR A 90 6.64 -1.08 4.02
C THR A 90 7.01 0.38 4.22
N ALA A 91 6.52 0.99 5.29
CA ALA A 91 6.91 2.34 5.64
C ALA A 91 7.95 2.28 6.74
N SER A 92 9.08 2.94 6.56
CA SER A 92 9.99 3.30 7.65
C SER A 92 9.17 4.05 8.70
N ALA A 93 8.96 3.45 9.87
CA ALA A 93 8.13 4.04 10.91
C ALA A 93 8.74 5.34 11.45
N GLN A 94 10.06 5.53 11.24
CA GLN A 94 10.78 6.79 11.44
C GLN A 94 10.10 7.98 10.77
N LEU A 95 9.48 7.79 9.59
CA LEU A 95 8.82 8.85 8.83
C LEU A 95 7.42 9.19 9.35
N MET A 96 6.87 8.38 10.26
CA MET A 96 5.49 8.49 10.74
C MET A 96 5.40 9.15 12.12
N SER A 97 6.34 8.84 13.02
CA SER A 97 6.45 9.48 14.34
C SER A 97 7.87 9.28 14.89
N PRO A 98 8.48 10.28 15.56
CA PRO A 98 9.74 10.11 16.28
C PRO A 98 9.70 8.95 17.28
N ALA A 99 8.54 8.71 17.90
CA ALA A 99 8.39 7.66 18.90
C ALA A 99 8.38 6.24 18.30
N LEU A 100 8.22 6.12 16.97
CA LEU A 100 8.32 4.85 16.24
C LEU A 100 9.68 4.67 15.58
N GLN A 101 10.66 5.52 15.89
CA GLN A 101 11.97 5.42 15.29
C GLN A 101 12.63 4.07 15.60
N GLY A 102 13.19 3.45 14.56
CA GLY A 102 13.83 2.13 14.62
C GLY A 102 12.90 0.95 14.35
N ALA A 103 11.59 1.18 14.15
CA ALA A 103 10.68 0.13 13.72
C ALA A 103 10.53 0.11 12.18
N THR A 104 10.53 -1.09 11.60
CA THR A 104 10.04 -1.34 10.24
C THR A 104 8.66 -1.94 10.34
N LEU A 105 7.70 -1.31 9.68
CA LEU A 105 6.29 -1.73 9.71
C LEU A 105 5.87 -2.20 8.32
N SER A 106 5.03 -3.24 8.29
CA SER A 106 4.28 -3.63 7.10
C SER A 106 2.78 -3.81 7.33
N ASP A 107 1.99 -3.77 6.26
CA ASP A 107 0.61 -4.28 6.33
C ASP A 107 0.63 -5.76 6.69
N GLY A 108 -0.22 -6.17 7.63
CA GLY A 108 -0.21 -7.55 8.12
C GLY A 108 -1.51 -7.96 8.78
N GLN A 109 -1.44 -9.06 9.52
CA GLN A 109 -2.58 -9.61 10.23
C GLN A 109 -2.14 -10.33 11.50
N THR A 110 -3.03 -10.40 12.48
CA THR A 110 -2.86 -11.22 13.68
C THR A 110 -2.88 -12.70 13.32
N LYS A 111 -2.54 -13.57 14.28
CA LYS A 111 -2.67 -15.02 14.12
C LYS A 111 -4.12 -15.47 13.87
N THR A 112 -5.09 -14.73 14.38
CA THR A 112 -6.53 -14.96 14.18
C THR A 112 -7.05 -14.46 12.83
N GLY A 113 -6.20 -13.76 12.04
CA GLY A 113 -6.56 -13.22 10.73
C GLY A 113 -7.11 -11.79 10.76
N ASP A 114 -7.09 -11.12 11.91
CA ASP A 114 -7.49 -9.72 12.01
C ASP A 114 -6.44 -8.82 11.34
N LYS A 115 -6.85 -7.98 10.40
CA LYS A 115 -5.95 -7.05 9.70
C LYS A 115 -5.40 -5.99 10.65
N GLY A 116 -4.13 -5.63 10.45
CA GLY A 116 -3.42 -4.61 11.21
C GLY A 116 -2.07 -4.24 10.59
N VAL A 117 -1.27 -3.50 11.34
CA VAL A 117 0.10 -3.12 10.94
C VAL A 117 1.09 -3.97 11.71
N LYS A 118 1.79 -4.86 11.01
CA LYS A 118 2.79 -5.76 11.58
C LYS A 118 4.13 -5.03 11.77
N VAL A 119 4.81 -5.37 12.86
CA VAL A 119 6.19 -4.96 13.11
C VAL A 119 7.15 -6.03 12.59
N ASP A 120 7.90 -5.71 11.53
CA ASP A 120 8.83 -6.64 10.90
C ASP A 120 10.17 -6.70 11.62
N THR A 121 10.70 -5.54 11.97
CA THR A 121 11.98 -5.41 12.68
C THR A 121 11.93 -4.23 13.63
N ILE A 122 12.73 -4.34 14.70
CA ILE A 122 12.99 -3.26 15.65
C ILE A 122 14.50 -3.19 15.88
N GLU A 123 15.04 -2.01 15.72
CA GLU A 123 16.43 -1.69 16.03
C GLU A 123 16.61 -1.50 17.54
N LYS A 124 17.77 -1.92 18.06
CA LYS A 124 18.08 -1.80 19.49
C LYS A 124 18.42 -0.37 19.87
N GLY A 125 18.05 0.02 21.09
CA GLY A 125 18.34 1.33 21.67
C GLY A 125 17.51 2.46 21.06
N THR A 126 16.46 2.15 20.28
CA THR A 126 15.61 3.16 19.65
C THR A 126 14.35 3.42 20.47
N PRO A 127 13.67 4.57 20.26
CA PRO A 127 12.42 4.89 20.95
C PRO A 127 11.33 3.80 20.81
N ALA A 128 11.24 3.17 19.63
CA ALA A 128 10.27 2.09 19.41
C ALA A 128 10.52 0.89 20.34
N GLU A 129 11.79 0.49 20.53
CA GLU A 129 12.16 -0.57 21.47
C GLU A 129 11.89 -0.16 22.92
N GLN A 130 12.20 1.10 23.29
CA GLN A 130 12.03 1.61 24.66
C GLN A 130 10.56 1.67 25.11
N VAL A 131 9.65 1.91 24.17
CA VAL A 131 8.20 1.84 24.41
C VAL A 131 7.72 0.39 24.62
N GLY A 132 8.56 -0.60 24.29
CA GLY A 132 8.26 -2.01 24.45
C GLY A 132 7.59 -2.62 23.23
N LEU A 133 7.65 -1.97 22.06
CA LEU A 133 7.27 -2.60 20.79
C LEU A 133 8.23 -3.77 20.51
N GLN A 134 7.73 -4.85 19.92
CA GLN A 134 8.50 -6.06 19.62
C GLN A 134 8.30 -6.52 18.18
N LYS A 135 9.24 -7.33 17.69
CA LYS A 135 9.07 -8.03 16.42
C LYS A 135 7.82 -8.92 16.49
N ASP A 136 7.09 -8.98 15.38
CA ASP A 136 5.84 -9.74 15.20
C ASP A 136 4.64 -9.22 16.01
N ASP A 137 4.78 -8.07 16.66
CA ASP A 137 3.63 -7.29 17.13
C ASP A 137 2.73 -6.90 15.95
N VAL A 138 1.42 -6.91 16.16
CA VAL A 138 0.43 -6.43 15.18
C VAL A 138 -0.37 -5.29 15.80
N ILE A 139 -0.14 -4.08 15.32
CA ILE A 139 -0.87 -2.88 15.73
C ILE A 139 -2.25 -2.91 15.07
N ILE A 140 -3.29 -3.08 15.88
CA ILE A 140 -4.69 -3.14 15.44
C ILE A 140 -5.45 -1.83 15.70
N GLY A 141 -4.83 -0.90 16.43
CA GLY A 141 -5.42 0.40 16.70
C GLY A 141 -4.39 1.44 17.12
N VAL A 142 -4.73 2.70 16.84
CA VAL A 142 -3.99 3.88 17.30
C VAL A 142 -4.99 4.84 17.94
N ASN A 143 -4.77 5.14 19.21
CA ASN A 143 -5.69 5.84 20.09
C ASN A 143 -7.06 5.13 20.14
N ARG A 144 -8.12 5.79 19.66
CA ARG A 144 -9.48 5.24 19.60
C ARG A 144 -9.86 4.74 18.19
N ASN A 145 -8.92 4.79 17.25
CA ASN A 145 -9.17 4.43 15.86
C ASN A 145 -8.62 3.04 15.57
N ARG A 146 -9.46 2.18 15.00
CA ARG A 146 -9.02 0.89 14.46
C ARG A 146 -8.09 1.15 13.26
N VAL A 147 -7.06 0.33 13.14
CA VAL A 147 -6.09 0.40 12.05
C VAL A 147 -5.93 -0.98 11.43
N GLN A 148 -6.16 -1.06 10.13
CA GLN A 148 -6.02 -2.30 9.35
C GLN A 148 -4.83 -2.24 8.40
N THR A 149 -4.32 -1.03 8.11
CA THR A 149 -3.22 -0.80 7.16
C THR A 149 -2.33 0.35 7.61
N ILE A 150 -1.10 0.38 7.11
CA ILE A 150 -0.13 1.46 7.29
C ILE A 150 -0.66 2.77 6.74
N ALA A 151 -1.42 2.73 5.65
CA ALA A 151 -2.01 3.94 5.08
C ALA A 151 -3.00 4.59 6.07
N GLU A 152 -3.83 3.79 6.74
CA GLU A 152 -4.72 4.27 7.80
C GLU A 152 -3.94 4.79 9.01
N MET A 153 -2.92 4.04 9.45
CA MET A 153 -2.04 4.46 10.53
C MET A 153 -1.39 5.82 10.23
N ARG A 154 -0.85 5.99 9.01
CA ARG A 154 -0.21 7.23 8.56
C ARG A 154 -1.16 8.41 8.67
N LYS A 155 -2.39 8.25 8.17
CA LYS A 155 -3.42 9.28 8.20
C LYS A 155 -3.76 9.73 9.63
N ILE A 156 -3.74 8.81 10.59
CA ILE A 156 -3.95 9.14 12.01
C ILE A 156 -2.76 9.92 12.57
N LEU A 157 -1.53 9.53 12.22
CA LEU A 157 -0.30 10.15 12.70
C LEU A 157 -0.03 11.53 12.07
N GLU A 158 -0.55 11.81 10.87
CA GLU A 158 -0.51 13.15 10.26
C GLU A 158 -1.13 14.24 11.13
N GLY A 159 -2.11 13.87 11.98
CA GLY A 159 -2.70 14.76 12.97
C GLY A 159 -1.77 15.15 14.12
N LYS A 160 -0.55 14.59 14.18
CA LYS A 160 0.48 14.84 15.20
C LYS A 160 -0.09 14.86 16.63
N PRO A 161 -0.81 13.80 17.06
CA PRO A 161 -1.38 13.77 18.39
C PRO A 161 -0.25 13.83 19.44
N PRO A 162 -0.47 14.55 20.56
CA PRO A 162 0.55 14.72 21.60
C PRO A 162 0.84 13.44 22.38
N VAL A 163 -0.06 12.46 22.33
CA VAL A 163 0.09 11.14 22.95
C VAL A 163 -0.45 10.10 21.98
N LEU A 164 0.30 9.01 21.82
CA LEU A 164 -0.12 7.85 21.04
C LEU A 164 -0.35 6.67 21.98
N ALA A 165 -1.51 6.04 21.88
CA ALA A 165 -1.80 4.75 22.49
C ALA A 165 -1.94 3.71 21.37
N LEU A 166 -0.95 2.83 21.23
CA LEU A 166 -1.02 1.73 20.27
C LEU A 166 -1.73 0.56 20.93
N ASN A 167 -2.80 0.08 20.32
CA ASN A 167 -3.38 -1.23 20.66
C ASN A 167 -2.67 -2.28 19.81
N VAL A 168 -1.93 -3.17 20.46
CA VAL A 168 -1.05 -4.16 19.85
C VAL A 168 -1.51 -5.55 20.25
N VAL A 169 -1.53 -6.46 19.28
CA VAL A 169 -1.65 -7.89 19.53
C VAL A 169 -0.27 -8.52 19.49
N ARG A 170 0.13 -9.14 20.59
CA ARG A 170 1.38 -9.89 20.73
C ARG A 170 1.06 -11.34 21.05
N GLY A 171 1.34 -12.22 20.10
CA GLY A 171 0.87 -13.60 20.18
C GLY A 171 -0.66 -13.62 20.18
N ASP A 172 -1.25 -13.96 21.33
CA ASP A 172 -2.71 -14.04 21.52
C ASP A 172 -3.22 -12.97 22.52
N GLU A 173 -2.32 -12.12 23.04
CA GLU A 173 -2.66 -11.06 23.99
C GLU A 173 -2.82 -9.72 23.29
N SER A 174 -3.80 -8.93 23.71
CA SER A 174 -3.96 -7.53 23.30
C SER A 174 -3.49 -6.61 24.42
N ILE A 175 -2.53 -5.74 24.12
CA ILE A 175 -1.88 -4.83 25.06
C ILE A 175 -1.92 -3.40 24.51
N TYR A 176 -1.81 -2.42 25.41
CA TYR A 176 -1.67 -1.01 25.03
C TYR A 176 -0.26 -0.51 25.33
N LEU A 177 0.37 0.11 24.33
CA LEU A 177 1.65 0.80 24.47
C LEU A 177 1.43 2.31 24.36
N LEU A 178 1.94 3.07 25.32
CA LEU A 178 1.81 4.53 25.34
C LEU A 178 3.12 5.20 24.92
N LEU A 179 3.03 6.09 23.94
CA LEU A 179 4.13 6.90 23.44
C LEU A 179 3.82 8.37 23.70
N ARG A 180 4.84 9.08 24.17
CA ARG A 180 4.80 10.50 24.51
C ARG A 180 5.90 11.22 23.75
#